data_AF-A0A1B6LTK2-F1
#
_entry.id   AF-A0A1B6LTK2-F1
#
_cell.length_a   1.000
_cell.length_b   1.000
_cell.length_c   1.000
_cell.angle_alpha   90.00
_cell.angle_beta   90.00
_cell.angle_gamma   90.00
#
_symmetry.space_group_name_H-M   'P 1'
#
loop_
_entity.id
_entity.type
_entity.pdbx_description
1 polymer ?
#
loop_
_entity_poly.entity_id
_entity_poly.type
_entity_poly.pdbx_seq_one_letter_code
_entity_poly.pdbx_strand_id
1 'polypeptide(L)'
;MDVTKAVRAILLFCIVTKIIAVDVCKHEIIDKINKLNPRTECILETNSALGCITYYSATQRDRSPGVKCVEGYVEPPCNNSANAYVIVNYDNPSTASIQQGYKQYEEGKGYIKELGMKNKI
;
A
#
# COMPACT_ATOMS: atom_id res chain seq x y z
N MET A 1 -36.38 -16.92 4.27
CA MET A 1 -35.05 -16.33 4.54
C MET A 1 -35.16 -15.63 5.90
N ASP A 2 -34.41 -16.10 6.89
CA ASP A 2 -34.52 -15.65 8.29
C ASP A 2 -34.12 -14.17 8.40
N VAL A 3 -35.04 -13.33 8.84
CA VAL A 3 -34.88 -11.87 8.96
C VAL A 3 -33.61 -11.53 9.75
N THR A 4 -33.27 -12.35 10.72
CA THR A 4 -32.08 -12.21 11.56
C THR A 4 -30.78 -12.34 10.76
N LYS A 5 -30.75 -13.22 9.75
CA LYS A 5 -29.59 -13.39 8.86
C LYS A 5 -29.43 -12.22 7.89
N ALA A 6 -30.55 -11.71 7.36
CA ALA A 6 -30.54 -10.53 6.50
C ALA A 6 -30.06 -9.28 7.25
N VAL A 7 -30.54 -9.05 8.48
CA VAL A 7 -30.12 -7.92 9.33
C VAL A 7 -28.63 -8.00 9.68
N ARG A 8 -28.12 -9.20 10.00
CA ARG A 8 -26.68 -9.40 10.25
C ARG A 8 -25.82 -9.12 9.01
N ALA A 9 -26.26 -9.57 7.83
CA ALA A 9 -25.55 -9.31 6.58
C ALA A 9 -25.51 -7.81 6.23
N ILE A 10 -26.63 -7.10 6.43
CA ILE A 10 -26.72 -5.66 6.20
C ILE A 10 -25.82 -4.90 7.19
N LEU A 11 -25.82 -5.27 8.47
CA LEU A 11 -24.94 -4.65 9.47
C LEU A 11 -23.45 -4.88 9.14
N LEU A 12 -23.07 -6.10 8.75
CA LEU A 12 -21.71 -6.40 8.28
C LEU A 12 -21.34 -5.56 7.05
N PHE A 13 -22.25 -5.45 6.09
CA PHE A 13 -22.03 -4.65 4.89
C PHE A 13 -21.89 -3.14 5.20
N CYS A 14 -22.71 -2.61 6.11
CA CYS A 14 -22.63 -1.22 6.58
C CYS A 14 -21.35 -0.93 7.37
N ILE A 15 -20.85 -1.89 8.15
CA ILE A 15 -19.58 -1.76 8.88
C ILE A 15 -18.41 -1.81 7.90
N VAL A 16 -18.41 -2.75 6.94
CA VAL A 16 -17.38 -2.85 5.89
C VAL A 16 -17.34 -1.58 5.05
N THR A 17 -18.49 -1.05 4.62
CA THR A 17 -18.56 0.20 3.84
C THR A 17 -18.12 1.44 4.62
N LYS A 18 -18.37 1.52 5.93
CA LYS A 18 -17.84 2.61 6.77
C LYS A 18 -16.33 2.50 7.01
N ILE A 19 -15.78 1.29 7.11
CA ILE A 19 -14.33 1.04 7.24
C ILE A 19 -13.60 1.43 5.94
N ILE A 20 -14.24 1.28 4.78
CA ILE A 20 -13.65 1.62 3.47
C ILE A 20 -13.43 3.14 3.29
N ALA A 21 -14.17 4.00 4.00
CA ALA A 21 -14.18 5.43 3.72
C ALA A 21 -13.48 6.33 4.75
N VAL A 22 -13.22 5.86 5.98
CA VAL A 22 -12.70 6.74 7.05
C VAL A 22 -11.60 6.03 7.82
N ASP A 23 -10.36 6.47 7.57
CA ASP A 23 -9.21 6.31 8.46
C ASP A 23 -8.55 4.91 8.51
N VAL A 24 -8.33 4.32 7.33
CA VAL A 24 -7.56 3.07 7.15
C VAL A 24 -6.10 3.16 7.63
N CYS A 25 -5.65 4.34 8.08
CA CYS A 25 -4.29 4.58 8.54
C CYS A 25 -4.12 4.50 10.07
N LYS A 26 -5.19 4.31 10.86
CA LYS A 26 -5.06 4.14 12.32
C LYS A 26 -4.66 2.71 12.67
N HIS A 27 -3.49 2.57 13.31
CA HIS A 27 -2.93 1.30 13.79
C HIS A 27 -3.96 0.41 14.52
N GLU A 28 -4.77 1.00 15.41
CA GLU A 28 -5.78 0.25 16.17
C GLU A 28 -6.89 -0.40 15.31
N ILE A 29 -7.23 0.22 14.17
CA ILE A 29 -8.25 -0.31 13.25
C ILE A 29 -7.65 -1.47 12.45
N ILE A 30 -6.41 -1.30 11.99
CA ILE A 30 -5.64 -2.36 11.31
C ILE A 30 -5.49 -3.57 12.23
N ASP A 31 -5.16 -3.36 13.51
CA ASP A 31 -5.06 -4.44 14.50
C ASP A 31 -6.39 -5.16 14.73
N LYS A 32 -7.52 -4.44 14.77
CA LYS A 32 -8.85 -5.06 14.90
C LYS A 32 -9.23 -5.85 13.66
N ILE A 33 -8.92 -5.35 12.46
CA ILE A 33 -9.14 -6.07 11.20
C ILE A 33 -8.27 -7.34 11.15
N ASN A 34 -6.99 -7.24 11.51
CA ASN A 34 -6.09 -8.39 11.61
C ASN A 34 -6.55 -9.43 12.65
N LYS A 35 -7.17 -9.00 13.77
CA LYS A 35 -7.76 -9.93 14.75
C LYS A 35 -8.99 -10.67 14.19
N LEU A 36 -9.79 -10.01 13.36
CA LEU A 36 -11.00 -10.57 12.76
C LEU A 36 -10.72 -11.45 11.54
N ASN A 37 -9.70 -11.07 10.77
CA ASN A 37 -9.22 -11.80 9.61
C ASN A 37 -7.70 -11.81 9.66
N PRO A 38 -7.09 -12.77 10.39
CA PRO A 38 -5.65 -12.90 10.41
C PRO A 38 -5.21 -13.23 8.99
N ARG A 39 -4.75 -12.21 8.25
CA ARG A 39 -3.93 -12.42 7.07
C ARG A 39 -2.60 -12.91 7.59
N THR A 40 -2.54 -14.22 7.76
CA THR A 40 -1.33 -14.97 8.05
C THR A 40 -0.44 -14.86 6.83
N GLU A 41 0.63 -14.08 7.02
CA GLU A 41 1.94 -14.29 6.39
C GLU A 41 2.01 -13.89 4.91
N CYS A 42 3.10 -13.25 4.52
CA CYS A 42 3.44 -12.89 3.14
C CYS A 42 2.87 -11.56 2.61
N ILE A 43 2.86 -10.49 3.44
CA ILE A 43 2.56 -9.14 2.94
C ILE A 43 3.58 -8.69 1.88
N LEU A 44 4.84 -9.12 2.00
CA LEU A 44 5.87 -8.83 1.00
C LEU A 44 5.65 -9.60 -0.30
N GLU A 45 5.20 -10.86 -0.25
CA GLU A 45 4.86 -11.60 -1.47
C GLU A 45 3.63 -10.98 -2.14
N THR A 46 2.65 -10.53 -1.35
CA THR A 46 1.49 -9.80 -1.88
C THR A 46 1.93 -8.53 -2.58
N ASN A 47 2.80 -7.72 -1.96
CA ASN A 47 3.32 -6.50 -2.55
C ASN A 47 4.12 -6.78 -3.83
N SER A 48 4.94 -7.83 -3.85
CA SER A 48 5.70 -8.21 -5.04
C SER A 48 4.78 -8.73 -6.16
N ALA A 49 3.74 -9.49 -5.82
CA ALA A 49 2.78 -10.04 -6.78
C ALA A 49 1.89 -8.97 -7.44
N LEU A 50 1.71 -7.80 -6.81
CA LEU A 50 1.02 -6.67 -7.44
C LEU A 50 1.78 -6.13 -8.69
N GLY A 51 3.07 -6.45 -8.82
CA GLY A 51 3.90 -6.00 -9.93
C GLY A 51 4.13 -4.49 -9.92
N CYS A 52 4.37 -3.91 -11.10
CA CYS A 52 4.53 -2.47 -11.25
C CYS A 52 3.17 -1.78 -11.16
N ILE A 53 3.04 -0.86 -10.21
CA ILE A 53 1.84 -0.05 -10.00
C ILE A 53 2.16 1.39 -10.39
N THR A 54 1.32 1.99 -11.23
CA THR A 54 1.42 3.40 -11.59
C THR A 54 0.32 4.19 -10.88
N TYR A 55 0.73 5.12 -10.03
CA TYR A 55 -0.13 6.12 -9.40
C TYR A 55 -0.04 7.41 -10.20
N TYR A 56 -1.10 7.72 -10.95
CA TYR A 56 -1.27 9.09 -11.40
C TYR A 56 -1.51 9.94 -10.17
N SER A 57 -0.73 11.00 -10.03
CA SER A 57 -0.97 11.99 -8.98
C SER A 57 -2.41 12.47 -9.04
N ALA A 58 -2.94 12.94 -7.90
CA ALA A 58 -4.24 13.59 -7.81
C ALA A 58 -4.43 14.67 -8.89
N THR A 59 -5.67 15.17 -9.05
CA THR A 59 -6.00 16.17 -10.08
C THR A 59 -4.96 17.29 -10.12
N GLN A 60 -4.71 17.91 -11.28
CA GLN A 60 -3.63 18.90 -11.46
C GLN A 60 -3.50 19.96 -10.34
N ARG A 61 -4.59 20.26 -9.62
CA ARG A 61 -4.63 21.19 -8.48
C ARG A 61 -3.94 20.66 -7.21
N ASP A 62 -4.00 19.36 -6.97
CA ASP A 62 -3.55 18.70 -5.73
C ASP A 62 -2.19 18.01 -5.88
N ARG A 63 -1.61 18.11 -7.08
CA ARG A 63 -0.39 17.45 -7.47
C ARG A 63 0.84 18.30 -7.14
N SER A 64 1.88 17.67 -6.61
CA SER A 64 3.20 18.29 -6.50
C SER A 64 3.63 18.87 -7.86
N PRO A 65 3.99 20.17 -7.94
CA PRO A 65 4.29 20.81 -9.21
C PRO A 65 5.27 20.01 -10.07
N GLY A 66 4.93 19.82 -11.34
CA GLY A 66 5.76 19.09 -12.32
C GLY A 66 5.71 17.56 -12.31
N VAL A 67 5.18 16.89 -11.28
CA VAL A 67 5.15 15.40 -11.20
C VAL A 67 3.99 14.81 -11.98
N LYS A 68 4.21 14.07 -13.07
CA LYS A 68 3.16 13.43 -13.87
C LYS A 68 2.53 12.22 -13.20
N CYS A 69 3.36 11.28 -12.78
CA CYS A 69 2.95 10.05 -12.13
C CYS A 69 4.11 9.49 -11.30
N VAL A 70 3.76 8.58 -10.41
CA VAL A 70 4.70 7.82 -9.59
C VAL A 70 4.48 6.34 -9.87
N GLU A 71 5.53 5.64 -10.28
CA GLU A 71 5.52 4.19 -10.41
C GLU A 71 6.17 3.57 -9.18
N GLY A 72 5.70 2.39 -8.79
CA GLY A 72 6.28 1.63 -7.70
C GLY A 72 6.24 0.14 -7.97
N TYR A 73 7.29 -0.58 -7.56
CA TYR A 73 7.31 -2.03 -7.58
C TYR A 73 8.16 -2.58 -6.44
N VAL A 74 7.87 -3.84 -6.07
CA VAL A 74 8.59 -4.58 -5.03
C VAL A 74 9.14 -5.86 -5.64
N GLU A 75 10.44 -6.06 -5.51
CA GLU A 75 11.09 -7.30 -5.95
C GLU A 75 10.62 -8.51 -5.14
N PRO A 76 10.74 -9.73 -5.68
CA PRO A 76 10.44 -10.94 -4.93
C PRO A 76 11.18 -10.95 -3.58
N PRO A 77 10.48 -11.20 -2.46
CA PRO A 77 11.11 -11.18 -1.15
C PRO A 77 12.12 -12.32 -0.97
N CYS A 78 13.16 -12.06 -0.19
CA CYS A 78 14.14 -13.01 0.28
C CYS A 78 14.43 -12.75 1.77
N ASN A 79 14.31 -13.79 2.61
CA ASN A 79 14.54 -13.74 4.06
C ASN A 79 13.76 -12.60 4.76
N ASN A 80 12.43 -12.56 4.61
CA ASN A 80 11.53 -11.53 5.18
C ASN A 80 11.87 -10.09 4.78
N SER A 81 12.54 -9.92 3.63
CA SER A 81 12.89 -8.61 3.13
C SER A 81 12.77 -8.52 1.61
N ALA A 82 12.41 -7.36 1.10
CA ALA A 82 12.32 -7.10 -0.33
C ALA A 82 12.89 -5.71 -0.65
N ASN A 83 13.52 -5.58 -1.82
CA ASN A 83 13.82 -4.25 -2.34
C ASN A 83 12.56 -3.69 -2.97
N ALA A 84 12.32 -2.41 -2.75
CA ALA A 84 11.21 -1.69 -3.31
C ALA A 84 11.73 -0.41 -3.95
N TYR A 85 11.07 -0.02 -5.04
CA TYR A 85 11.49 1.10 -5.86
C TYR A 85 10.32 2.00 -6.15
N VAL A 86 10.59 3.30 -6.13
CA VAL A 86 9.65 4.35 -6.53
C VAL A 86 10.30 5.17 -7.63
N ILE A 87 9.61 5.37 -8.74
CA ILE A 87 10.05 6.17 -9.88
C ILE A 87 9.10 7.35 -10.02
N VAL A 88 9.63 8.56 -9.90
CA VAL A 88 8.88 9.81 -10.10
C VAL A 88 9.09 10.29 -11.52
N ASN A 89 8.01 10.34 -12.29
CA ASN A 89 8.00 10.85 -13.66
C ASN A 89 7.45 12.27 -13.68
N TYR A 90 7.97 13.11 -14.58
CA TYR A 90 7.60 14.52 -14.69
C TYR A 90 6.81 14.81 -15.97
N ASP A 91 6.02 15.89 -15.96
CA ASP A 91 5.29 16.34 -17.15
C ASP A 91 6.21 16.82 -18.26
N ASN A 92 7.34 17.44 -17.87
CA ASN A 92 8.35 17.86 -18.82
C ASN A 92 9.18 16.64 -19.24
N PRO A 93 9.12 16.21 -20.51
CA PRO A 93 9.87 15.04 -20.98
C PRO A 93 11.39 15.25 -20.96
N SER A 94 11.87 16.50 -20.87
CA SER A 94 13.31 16.79 -20.71
C SER A 94 13.79 16.65 -19.26
N THR A 95 12.87 16.55 -18.29
CA THR A 95 13.23 16.27 -16.90
C THR A 95 13.34 14.77 -16.70
N ALA A 96 14.53 14.30 -16.35
CA ALA A 96 14.78 12.88 -16.09
C ALA A 96 13.95 12.38 -14.89
N SER A 97 13.44 11.15 -15.01
CA SER A 97 12.74 10.49 -13.91
C SER A 97 13.69 10.22 -12.74
N ILE A 98 13.19 10.37 -11.51
CA ILE A 98 13.96 10.09 -10.30
C ILE A 98 13.55 8.72 -9.78
N GLN A 99 14.49 7.78 -9.68
CA GLN A 99 14.28 6.49 -9.04
C GLN A 99 14.88 6.49 -7.63
N GLN A 100 14.10 6.05 -6.65
CA GLN A 100 14.53 5.88 -5.26
C GLN A 100 14.29 4.44 -4.82
N GLY A 101 15.32 3.83 -4.24
CA GLY A 101 15.25 2.49 -3.67
C GLY A 101 15.14 2.52 -2.15
N TYR A 102 14.35 1.62 -1.60
CA TYR A 102 14.28 1.35 -0.16
C TYR A 102 14.12 -0.15 0.05
N LYS A 103 14.34 -0.59 1.29
CA LYS A 103 14.18 -1.98 1.66
C LYS A 103 12.99 -2.15 2.59
N GLN A 104 12.07 -3.01 2.20
CA GLN A 104 10.91 -3.41 3.00
C GLN A 104 11.27 -4.64 3.84
N TYR A 105 10.89 -4.64 5.11
CA TYR A 105 11.01 -5.78 6.02
C TYR A 105 9.66 -6.08 6.66
N GLU A 106 9.27 -7.35 6.70
CA GLU A 106 8.05 -7.78 7.38
C GLU A 106 8.28 -7.84 8.89
N GLU A 107 7.54 -7.03 9.65
CA GLU A 107 7.54 -7.04 11.13
C GLU A 107 6.45 -7.98 11.70
N GLY A 108 5.78 -8.73 10.83
CA GLY A 108 4.66 -9.60 11.15
C GLY A 108 3.32 -8.87 11.18
N LYS A 109 2.21 -9.63 11.22
CA LYS A 109 0.82 -9.10 11.23
C LYS A 109 0.53 -8.11 10.08
N GLY A 110 1.18 -8.29 8.93
CA GLY A 110 0.99 -7.42 7.77
C GLY A 110 1.66 -6.05 7.89
N TYR A 111 2.50 -5.81 8.90
CA TYR A 111 3.28 -4.59 9.02
C TYR A 111 4.59 -4.68 8.24
N ILE A 112 4.92 -3.58 7.54
CA ILE A 112 6.17 -3.43 6.81
C ILE A 112 6.93 -2.24 7.39
N LYS A 113 8.21 -2.47 7.66
CA LYS A 113 9.17 -1.42 7.98
C LYS A 113 10.00 -1.09 6.75
N GLU A 114 10.08 0.20 6.45
CA GLU A 114 10.87 0.72 5.34
C GLU A 114 12.19 1.30 5.86
N LEU A 115 13.29 0.84 5.30
CA LEU A 115 14.62 1.38 5.56
C LEU A 115 15.12 2.01 4.26
N GLY A 116 15.47 3.30 4.32
CA GLY A 116 16.11 3.96 3.19
C GLY A 116 17.38 3.20 2.80
N MET A 117 17.53 2.90 1.52
CA MET A 117 18.83 2.45 1.02
C MET A 117 19.77 3.65 1.19
N LYS A 118 20.75 3.57 2.10
CA LYS A 118 21.77 4.61 2.19
C LYS A 118 22.39 4.72 0.80
N ASN A 119 22.20 5.86 0.15
CA ASN A 119 23.03 6.24 -0.98
C ASN A 119 24.47 6.17 -0.45
N LYS A 120 25.26 5.22 -0.97
CA LYS A 120 26.70 5.37 -0.92
C LYS A 120 27.00 6.60 -1.76
N ILE A 121 27.17 7.74 -1.10
CA ILE A 121 27.87 8.91 -1.65
C ILE A 121 29.34 8.51 -1.75
#